data_AF-A0A518DJG0-F1
#
_entry.id   AF-A0A518DJG0-F1
#
_cell.length_a   1.000
_cell.length_b   1.000
_cell.length_c   1.000
_cell.angle_alpha   90.00
_cell.angle_beta   90.00
_cell.angle_gamma   90.00
#
_symmetry.space_group_name_H-M   'P 1'
#
loop_
_entity.id
_entity.type
_entity.pdbx_description
1 polymer ?
#
loop_
_entity_poly.entity_id
_entity_poly.type
_entity_poly.pdbx_seq_one_letter_code
_entity_poly.pdbx_strand_id
1 'polypeptide(L)'
;MSRLHALYGLPISRDYQFRLGGKKYRLGASGVRALTLLAGLVEQTPDRGDVGWLLRRRGDVREIERINPSAALILVVDRAQDDRLRCLAVWLRGRCGGVLGAATVSRLSTSTDRTLRKEAARCLRRLKAWAALRAIAEADPDPQIRALATQSPSVPFTTRLAGFSRRLSRRLASPATPGLWVSPDASFEQGRPPKPRRLIRLILERIHRLAAGTAR
;
A
#
# COMPACT_ATOMS: atom_id res chain seq x y z
N MET A 1 -0.42 -9.13 30.27
CA MET A 1 0.39 -8.08 29.60
C MET A 1 1.65 -8.65 28.90
N SER A 2 1.70 -9.92 28.49
CA SER A 2 2.97 -10.62 28.24
C SER A 2 3.36 -10.83 26.75
N ARG A 3 2.40 -10.93 25.81
CA ARG A 3 2.71 -11.32 24.42
C ARG A 3 3.09 -10.16 23.49
N LEU A 4 2.39 -9.04 23.64
CA LEU A 4 2.64 -7.82 22.85
C LEU A 4 3.99 -7.19 23.20
N HIS A 5 4.40 -7.20 24.47
CA HIS A 5 5.71 -6.68 24.86
C HIS A 5 6.86 -7.44 24.17
N ALA A 6 6.75 -8.77 24.06
CA ALA A 6 7.76 -9.59 23.40
C ALA A 6 7.87 -9.29 21.90
N LEU A 7 6.74 -9.08 21.21
CA LEU A 7 6.74 -8.84 19.76
C LEU A 7 7.37 -7.49 19.39
N TYR A 8 7.12 -6.45 20.18
CA TYR A 8 7.54 -5.07 19.84
C TYR A 8 8.76 -4.58 20.62
N GLY A 9 9.18 -5.30 21.67
CA GLY A 9 10.25 -4.88 22.57
C GLY A 9 9.91 -3.62 23.38
N LEU A 10 8.62 -3.31 23.57
CA LEU A 10 8.15 -2.10 24.26
C LEU A 10 6.79 -2.30 24.94
N PRO A 11 6.51 -1.58 26.04
CA PRO A 11 5.23 -1.66 26.72
C PRO A 11 4.13 -1.02 25.87
N ILE A 12 3.20 -1.85 25.41
CA ILE A 12 1.99 -1.39 24.73
C ILE A 12 0.97 -0.97 25.79
N SER A 13 1.07 0.29 26.20
CA SER A 13 0.10 0.94 27.07
C SER A 13 -0.43 2.23 26.43
N ARG A 14 -1.67 2.61 26.76
CA ARG A 14 -2.28 3.87 26.32
C ARG A 14 -1.47 5.09 26.79
N ASP A 15 -0.76 4.93 27.89
CA ASP A 15 0.04 5.97 28.53
C ASP A 15 1.49 5.97 28.09
N TYR A 16 1.88 5.00 27.25
CA TYR A 16 3.23 4.93 26.73
C TYR A 16 3.55 6.18 25.91
N GLN A 17 4.63 6.85 26.30
CA GLN A 17 5.13 8.06 25.67
C GLN A 17 6.49 7.77 25.04
N PHE A 18 6.71 8.31 23.85
CA PHE A 18 7.95 8.12 23.10
C PHE A 18 8.28 9.39 22.32
N ARG A 19 9.53 9.52 21.86
CA ARG A 19 9.96 10.66 21.05
C ARG A 19 10.32 10.21 19.64
N LEU A 20 9.85 10.95 18.64
CA LEU A 20 10.24 10.79 17.24
C LEU A 20 10.59 12.16 16.67
N GLY A 21 11.80 12.32 16.14
CA GLY A 21 12.25 13.60 15.56
C GLY A 21 12.12 14.78 16.53
N GLY A 22 12.49 14.57 17.81
CA GLY A 22 12.42 15.59 18.87
C GLY A 22 11.03 15.81 19.49
N LYS A 23 9.95 15.45 18.79
CA LYS A 23 8.56 15.60 19.27
C LYS A 23 8.15 14.44 20.15
N LYS A 24 7.36 14.74 21.18
CA LYS A 24 6.80 13.76 22.13
C LYS A 24 5.44 13.27 21.61
N TYR A 25 5.26 11.96 21.61
CA TYR A 25 4.04 11.28 21.20
C TYR A 25 3.53 10.42 22.34
N ARG A 26 2.22 10.20 22.39
CA ARG A 26 1.56 9.23 23.25
C ARG A 26 0.88 8.20 22.36
N LEU A 27 0.98 6.92 22.72
CA LEU A 27 0.39 5.85 21.92
C LEU A 27 -1.14 5.93 21.91
N GLY A 28 -1.76 6.19 23.05
CA GLY A 28 -3.21 6.35 23.19
C GLY A 28 -4.00 5.07 22.88
N ALA A 29 -5.32 5.12 23.00
CA ALA A 29 -6.19 3.96 22.74
C ALA A 29 -6.12 3.51 21.27
N SER A 30 -6.11 4.46 20.34
CA SER A 30 -6.06 4.19 18.90
C SER A 30 -4.75 3.55 18.47
N GLY A 31 -3.61 4.01 19.01
CA GLY A 31 -2.31 3.40 18.72
C GLY A 31 -2.22 1.98 19.27
N VAL A 32 -2.67 1.75 20.51
CA VAL A 32 -2.73 0.39 21.10
C VAL A 32 -3.60 -0.54 20.25
N ARG A 33 -4.77 -0.07 19.82
CA ARG A 33 -5.68 -0.84 18.95
C ARG A 33 -5.01 -1.22 17.64
N ALA A 34 -4.36 -0.25 16.98
CA ALA A 34 -3.68 -0.53 15.73
C ALA A 34 -2.49 -1.50 15.88
N LEU A 35 -1.71 -1.38 16.96
CA LEU A 35 -0.63 -2.34 17.25
C LEU A 35 -1.19 -3.73 17.58
N THR A 36 -2.35 -3.83 18.21
CA THR A 36 -2.99 -5.12 18.47
C THR A 36 -3.43 -5.79 17.15
N LEU A 37 -4.03 -5.02 16.23
CA LEU A 37 -4.37 -5.51 14.89
C LEU A 37 -3.12 -5.93 14.11
N LEU A 38 -2.05 -5.13 14.19
CA LEU A 38 -0.77 -5.41 13.55
C LEU A 38 -0.17 -6.74 14.06
N ALA A 39 -0.19 -6.98 15.37
CA ALA A 39 0.27 -8.25 15.94
C ALA A 39 -0.54 -9.43 15.41
N GLY A 40 -1.87 -9.28 15.33
CA GLY A 40 -2.75 -10.30 14.75
C GLY A 40 -2.46 -10.57 13.26
N LEU A 41 -2.04 -9.56 12.48
CA LEU A 41 -1.61 -9.74 11.10
C LEU A 41 -0.30 -10.54 11.01
N VAL A 42 0.66 -10.25 11.89
CA VAL A 42 1.97 -10.94 11.89
C VAL A 42 1.84 -12.40 12.29
N GLU A 43 1.09 -12.70 13.35
CA GLU A 43 0.86 -14.08 13.80
C GLU A 43 0.18 -14.96 12.74
N GLN A 44 -0.58 -14.35 11.84
CA GLN A 44 -1.31 -15.04 10.77
C GLN A 44 -0.65 -14.89 9.41
N THR A 45 0.54 -14.29 9.35
CA THR A 45 1.31 -14.21 8.11
C THR A 45 1.84 -15.61 7.81
N PRO A 46 1.42 -16.26 6.71
CA PRO A 46 1.88 -17.58 6.36
C PRO A 46 3.36 -17.54 5.97
N ASP A 47 4.10 -18.60 6.29
CA ASP A 47 5.54 -18.67 5.99
C ASP A 47 5.83 -18.63 4.48
N ARG A 48 4.90 -19.10 3.62
CA ARG A 48 5.04 -19.04 2.15
C ARG A 48 3.71 -18.92 1.41
N GLY A 49 3.72 -18.10 0.37
CA GLY A 49 3.01 -18.32 -0.90
C GLY A 49 1.51 -18.06 -0.96
N ASP A 50 0.78 -18.08 0.16
CA ASP A 50 -0.62 -17.68 0.13
C ASP A 50 -0.69 -16.16 -0.11
N VAL A 51 -1.32 -15.75 -1.21
CA VAL A 51 -1.56 -14.33 -1.50
C VAL A 51 -2.94 -13.90 -0.98
N GLY A 52 -3.81 -14.87 -0.71
CA GLY A 52 -5.19 -14.69 -0.27
C GLY A 52 -5.35 -14.32 1.21
N TRP A 53 -4.36 -14.58 2.07
CA TRP A 53 -4.48 -14.28 3.51
C TRP A 53 -4.72 -12.78 3.78
N LEU A 54 -4.06 -11.89 3.02
CA LEU A 54 -4.29 -10.44 3.13
C LEU A 54 -5.72 -10.03 2.76
N LEU A 55 -6.35 -10.77 1.83
CA LEU A 55 -7.75 -10.51 1.46
C LEU A 55 -8.69 -10.84 2.61
N ARG A 56 -8.42 -11.92 3.35
CA ARG A 56 -9.20 -12.31 4.54
C ARG A 56 -9.07 -11.27 5.66
N ARG A 57 -7.91 -10.63 5.79
CA ARG A 57 -7.61 -9.60 6.81
C ARG A 57 -7.74 -8.15 6.30
N ARG A 58 -8.40 -7.94 5.15
CA ARG A 58 -8.58 -6.60 4.57
C ARG A 58 -9.27 -5.61 5.51
N GLY A 59 -10.14 -6.11 6.40
CA GLY A 59 -10.86 -5.31 7.39
C GLY A 59 -9.88 -4.61 8.34
N ASP A 60 -8.95 -5.38 8.90
CA ASP A 60 -7.94 -4.87 9.83
C ASP A 60 -7.00 -3.88 9.16
N VAL A 61 -6.55 -4.18 7.94
CA VAL A 61 -5.68 -3.28 7.17
C VAL A 61 -6.38 -1.92 6.96
N ARG A 62 -7.65 -1.93 6.54
CA ARG A 62 -8.45 -0.71 6.37
C ARG A 62 -8.68 0.01 7.70
N GLU A 63 -8.86 -0.74 8.77
CA GLU A 63 -9.04 -0.17 10.09
C GLU A 63 -7.78 0.54 10.58
N ILE A 64 -6.60 -0.08 10.39
CA ILE A 64 -5.31 0.55 10.67
C ILE A 64 -5.13 1.82 9.83
N GLU A 65 -5.42 1.76 8.52
CA GLU A 65 -5.36 2.93 7.64
C GLU A 65 -6.26 4.07 8.13
N ARG A 66 -7.49 3.74 8.55
CA ARG A 66 -8.46 4.71 9.09
C ARG A 66 -7.99 5.33 10.40
N ILE A 67 -7.41 4.52 11.30
CA ILE A 67 -6.82 5.01 12.56
C ILE A 67 -5.62 5.93 12.27
N ASN A 68 -4.88 5.67 11.19
CA ASN A 68 -3.65 6.35 10.82
C ASN A 68 -2.63 6.46 11.97
N PRO A 69 -2.16 5.33 12.53
CA PRO A 69 -1.23 5.29 13.67
C PRO A 69 0.22 5.56 13.23
N SER A 70 0.47 6.57 12.39
CA SER A 70 1.76 6.81 11.73
C SER A 70 2.95 6.84 12.70
N ALA A 71 2.82 7.51 13.85
CA ALA A 71 3.90 7.56 14.86
C ALA A 71 4.14 6.20 15.52
N ALA A 72 3.09 5.43 15.81
CA ALA A 72 3.22 4.10 16.39
C ALA A 72 3.88 3.12 15.41
N LEU A 73 3.51 3.18 14.12
CA LEU A 73 4.15 2.33 13.10
C LEU A 73 5.64 2.64 12.96
N ILE A 74 6.04 3.91 13.00
CA ILE A 74 7.47 4.27 12.97
C ILE A 74 8.20 3.81 14.23
N LEU A 75 7.56 3.89 15.40
CA LEU A 75 8.11 3.33 16.64
C LEU A 75 8.37 1.82 16.49
N VAL A 76 7.43 1.07 15.90
CA VAL A 76 7.63 -0.37 15.62
C VAL A 76 8.79 -0.58 14.66
N VAL A 77 8.87 0.20 13.58
CA VAL A 77 9.96 0.09 12.60
C VAL A 77 11.34 0.33 13.24
N ASP A 78 11.42 1.24 14.21
CA ASP A 78 12.66 1.61 14.89
C ASP A 78 13.08 0.60 15.98
N ARG A 79 12.12 -0.09 16.61
CA ARG A 79 12.36 -0.89 17.82
C ARG A 79 12.16 -2.39 17.66
N ALA A 80 11.34 -2.83 16.72
CA ALA A 80 11.08 -4.25 16.54
C ALA A 80 12.34 -4.99 16.07
N GLN A 81 12.57 -6.17 16.61
CA GLN A 81 13.67 -7.04 16.19
C GLN A 81 13.26 -8.00 15.08
N ASP A 82 11.96 -8.31 14.98
CA ASP A 82 11.43 -9.17 13.92
C ASP A 82 11.32 -8.40 12.58
N ASP A 83 12.07 -8.87 11.58
CA ASP A 83 12.09 -8.32 10.23
C ASP A 83 10.73 -8.41 9.53
N ARG A 84 9.93 -9.45 9.80
CA ARG A 84 8.57 -9.58 9.23
C ARG A 84 7.67 -8.50 9.77
N LEU A 85 7.70 -8.29 11.09
CA LEU A 85 6.95 -7.23 11.74
C LEU A 85 7.38 -5.85 11.23
N ARG A 86 8.69 -5.61 11.10
CA ARG A 86 9.23 -4.36 10.53
C ARG A 86 8.75 -4.15 9.10
N CYS A 87 8.85 -5.19 8.26
CA CYS A 87 8.42 -5.14 6.88
C CYS A 87 6.93 -4.78 6.76
N LEU A 88 6.08 -5.41 7.56
CA LEU A 88 4.63 -5.15 7.55
C LEU A 88 4.30 -3.75 8.11
N ALA A 89 5.02 -3.30 9.15
CA ALA A 89 4.90 -1.96 9.68
C ALA A 89 5.32 -0.88 8.66
N VAL A 90 6.41 -1.10 7.92
CA VAL A 90 6.85 -0.23 6.81
C VAL A 90 5.80 -0.19 5.70
N TRP A 91 5.27 -1.34 5.30
CA TRP A 91 4.25 -1.44 4.27
C TRP A 91 2.97 -0.66 4.65
N LEU A 92 2.45 -0.87 5.87
CA LEU A 92 1.30 -0.15 6.41
C LEU A 92 1.58 1.35 6.57
N ARG A 93 2.78 1.71 7.03
CA ARG A 93 3.21 3.10 7.17
C ARG A 93 3.07 3.83 5.85
N GLY A 94 3.55 3.25 4.75
CA GLY A 94 3.41 3.86 3.42
C GLY A 94 1.96 4.08 3.00
N ARG A 95 1.00 3.27 3.48
CA ARG A 95 -0.42 3.40 3.16
C ARG A 95 -1.14 4.46 4.00
N CYS A 96 -0.66 4.72 5.22
CA CYS A 96 -1.20 5.75 6.11
C CYS A 96 -0.85 7.20 5.67
N GLY A 97 0.07 7.38 4.73
CA GLY A 97 0.40 8.69 4.13
C GLY A 97 1.14 9.67 5.06
N GLY A 98 1.24 10.94 4.69
CA GLY A 98 1.97 11.97 5.46
C GLY A 98 3.51 11.88 5.33
N VAL A 99 4.24 12.71 6.09
CA VAL A 99 5.71 12.86 5.97
C VAL A 99 6.51 12.24 7.13
N LEU A 100 5.84 11.83 8.19
CA LEU A 100 6.49 11.38 9.43
C LEU A 100 7.27 10.07 9.22
N GLY A 101 8.53 10.05 9.67
CA GLY A 101 9.37 8.84 9.69
C GLY A 101 10.07 8.50 8.37
N ALA A 102 10.07 9.39 7.38
CA ALA A 102 10.84 9.17 6.14
C ALA A 102 12.33 8.90 6.42
N ALA A 103 12.94 9.63 7.37
CA ALA A 103 14.33 9.39 7.78
C ALA A 103 14.52 8.00 8.41
N THR A 104 13.62 7.56 9.29
CA THR A 104 13.66 6.23 9.91
C THR A 104 13.55 5.13 8.85
N VAL A 105 12.61 5.27 7.91
CA VAL A 105 12.44 4.30 6.82
C VAL A 105 13.64 4.32 5.86
N SER A 106 14.27 5.49 5.64
CA SER A 106 15.46 5.59 4.80
C SER A 106 16.64 4.82 5.37
N ARG A 107 16.79 4.71 6.69
CA ARG A 107 17.84 3.87 7.28
C ARG A 107 17.69 2.38 6.92
N LEU A 108 16.50 1.95 6.53
CA LEU A 108 16.26 0.57 6.16
C LEU A 108 16.73 0.21 4.76
N SER A 109 17.09 1.20 3.93
CA SER A 109 17.61 0.92 2.59
C SER A 109 19.00 0.31 2.61
N THR A 110 19.70 0.32 3.74
CA THR A 110 20.99 -0.35 3.93
C THR A 110 20.86 -1.69 4.66
N SER A 111 19.63 -2.15 4.92
CA SER A 111 19.39 -3.46 5.55
C SER A 111 19.96 -4.59 4.70
N THR A 112 20.42 -5.68 5.32
CA THR A 112 20.85 -6.90 4.63
C THR A 112 19.67 -7.60 3.95
N ASP A 113 18.48 -7.56 4.56
CA ASP A 113 17.27 -8.15 3.99
C ASP A 113 16.75 -7.35 2.77
N ARG A 114 16.79 -8.03 1.62
CA ARG A 114 16.26 -7.55 0.35
C ARG A 114 14.78 -7.18 0.43
N THR A 115 13.96 -7.95 1.14
CA THR A 115 12.51 -7.73 1.23
C THR A 115 12.22 -6.43 1.95
N LEU A 116 12.88 -6.21 3.08
CA LEU A 116 12.80 -4.97 3.84
C LEU A 116 13.28 -3.75 3.03
N ARG A 117 14.42 -3.85 2.32
CA ARG A 117 14.89 -2.76 1.43
C ARG A 117 13.85 -2.40 0.37
N LYS A 118 13.24 -3.41 -0.25
CA LYS A 118 12.20 -3.25 -1.27
C LYS A 118 10.94 -2.57 -0.72
N GLU A 119 10.46 -2.98 0.46
CA GLU A 119 9.31 -2.33 1.10
C GLU A 119 9.63 -0.92 1.60
N ALA A 120 10.86 -0.67 2.06
CA ALA A 120 11.32 0.67 2.41
C ALA A 120 11.26 1.61 1.21
N ALA A 121 11.77 1.18 0.04
CA ALA A 121 11.67 1.95 -1.20
C ALA A 121 10.21 2.22 -1.60
N ARG A 122 9.33 1.21 -1.53
CA ARG A 122 7.89 1.37 -1.80
C ARG A 122 7.22 2.35 -0.85
N CYS A 123 7.55 2.27 0.44
CA CYS A 123 7.06 3.17 1.46
C CYS A 123 7.52 4.61 1.18
N LEU A 124 8.81 4.84 0.98
CA LEU A 124 9.38 6.16 0.68
C LEU A 124 8.76 6.80 -0.57
N ARG A 125 8.47 5.98 -1.58
CA ARG A 125 7.75 6.43 -2.78
C ARG A 125 6.33 6.92 -2.48
N ARG A 126 5.59 6.21 -1.62
CA ARG A 126 4.26 6.65 -1.17
C ARG A 126 4.34 7.92 -0.32
N LEU A 127 5.39 8.06 0.50
CA LEU A 127 5.64 9.25 1.31
C LEU A 127 6.24 10.43 0.50
N LYS A 128 6.53 10.24 -0.79
CA LYS A 128 7.17 11.22 -1.68
C LYS A 128 8.53 11.70 -1.18
N ALA A 129 9.29 10.82 -0.51
CA ALA A 129 10.62 11.12 0.00
C ALA A 129 11.68 11.01 -1.11
N TRP A 130 11.61 11.88 -2.12
CA TRP A 130 12.41 11.78 -3.36
C TRP A 130 13.92 11.86 -3.13
N ALA A 131 14.39 12.59 -2.12
CA ALA A 131 15.82 12.64 -1.78
C ALA A 131 16.33 11.26 -1.34
N ALA A 132 15.59 10.56 -0.47
CA ALA A 132 15.95 9.21 -0.04
C ALA A 132 15.88 8.20 -1.20
N LEU A 133 14.89 8.33 -2.09
CA LEU A 133 14.77 7.46 -3.26
C LEU A 133 15.91 7.63 -4.26
N ARG A 134 16.44 8.85 -4.45
CA ARG A 134 17.63 9.07 -5.29
C ARG A 134 18.85 8.33 -4.73
N ALA A 135 19.08 8.44 -3.43
CA ALA A 135 20.17 7.70 -2.77
C ALA A 135 20.04 6.18 -2.95
N ILE A 136 18.81 5.63 -2.86
CA ILE A 136 18.56 4.20 -3.12
C ILE A 136 18.83 3.84 -4.58
N ALA A 137 18.38 4.68 -5.53
CA ALA A 137 18.58 4.45 -6.95
C ALA A 137 20.08 4.42 -7.34
N GLU A 138 20.92 5.17 -6.64
CA GLU A 138 22.37 5.24 -6.86
C GLU A 138 23.12 4.08 -6.18
N ALA A 139 22.76 3.73 -4.95
CA ALA A 139 23.59 2.88 -4.10
C ALA A 139 23.09 1.44 -3.87
N ASP A 140 21.82 1.11 -4.14
CA ASP A 140 21.29 -0.23 -3.83
C ASP A 140 21.90 -1.31 -4.75
N PRO A 141 22.35 -2.46 -4.23
CA PRO A 141 22.92 -3.53 -5.05
C PRO A 141 21.90 -4.19 -6.00
N ASP A 142 20.61 -4.23 -5.66
CA ASP A 142 19.57 -4.90 -6.46
C ASP A 142 19.02 -3.96 -7.55
N PRO A 143 19.16 -4.30 -8.85
CA PRO A 143 18.61 -3.49 -9.94
C PRO A 143 17.10 -3.30 -9.87
N GLN A 144 16.35 -4.26 -9.32
CA GLN A 144 14.90 -4.15 -9.15
C GLN A 144 14.53 -3.09 -8.11
N ILE A 145 15.32 -2.97 -7.04
CA ILE A 145 15.09 -1.95 -6.00
C ILE A 145 15.50 -0.57 -6.53
N ARG A 146 16.62 -0.49 -7.27
CA ARG A 146 17.00 0.74 -7.98
C ARG A 146 15.89 1.23 -8.90
N ALA A 147 15.33 0.35 -9.74
CA ALA A 147 14.24 0.67 -10.65
C ALA A 147 12.95 1.13 -9.93
N LEU A 148 12.67 0.59 -8.73
CA LEU A 148 11.54 1.06 -7.91
C LEU A 148 11.77 2.46 -7.35
N ALA A 149 13.02 2.81 -7.07
CA ALA A 149 13.44 4.07 -6.50
C ALA A 149 13.63 5.17 -7.54
N THR A 150 13.92 4.80 -8.80
CA THR A 150 13.96 5.75 -9.92
C THR A 150 12.60 6.45 -10.05
N GLN A 151 12.62 7.78 -9.99
CA GLN A 151 11.43 8.58 -10.24
C GLN A 151 10.99 8.32 -11.69
N SER A 152 9.81 7.71 -11.88
CA SER A 152 9.21 7.73 -13.21
C SER A 152 8.94 9.19 -13.54
N PRO A 153 9.47 9.72 -14.67
CA PRO A 153 9.10 11.07 -15.09
C PRO A 153 7.58 11.11 -15.16
N SER A 154 6.98 12.12 -14.52
CA SER A 154 5.54 12.33 -14.58
C SER A 154 5.16 12.55 -16.04
N VAL A 155 4.74 11.48 -16.72
CA VAL A 155 4.30 11.56 -18.10
C VAL A 155 3.14 12.55 -18.14
N PRO A 156 3.25 13.66 -18.89
CA PRO A 156 2.21 14.67 -18.97
C PRO A 156 0.85 14.03 -19.26
N PHE A 157 -0.22 14.57 -18.68
CA PHE A 157 -1.55 14.03 -18.86
C PHE A 157 -1.92 13.91 -20.36
N THR A 158 -1.52 14.89 -21.17
CA THR A 158 -1.69 14.91 -22.62
C THR A 158 -1.03 13.71 -23.30
N THR A 159 0.21 13.38 -22.94
CA THR A 159 0.94 12.21 -23.45
C THR A 159 0.28 10.89 -23.02
N ARG A 160 -0.23 10.82 -21.78
CA ARG A 160 -1.00 9.65 -21.31
C ARG A 160 -2.31 9.49 -22.06
N LEU A 161 -3.03 10.58 -22.30
CA LEU A 161 -4.29 10.60 -23.04
C LEU A 161 -4.07 10.18 -24.49
N ALA A 162 -3.07 10.75 -25.17
CA ALA A 162 -2.71 10.38 -26.54
C ALA A 162 -2.32 8.89 -26.65
N GLY A 163 -1.57 8.36 -25.69
CA GLY A 163 -1.23 6.94 -25.63
C GLY A 163 -2.44 6.03 -25.34
N PHE A 164 -3.41 6.50 -24.55
CA PHE A 164 -4.67 5.78 -24.34
C PHE A 164 -5.52 5.77 -25.60
N SER A 165 -5.77 6.93 -26.22
CA SER A 165 -6.54 7.06 -27.45
C SER A 165 -5.98 6.17 -28.56
N ARG A 166 -4.64 6.17 -28.75
CA ARG A 166 -3.97 5.31 -29.73
C ARG A 166 -4.19 3.82 -29.49
N ARG A 167 -4.17 3.37 -28.23
CA ARG A 167 -4.44 1.96 -27.87
C ARG A 167 -5.91 1.60 -28.05
N LEU A 168 -6.82 2.52 -27.74
CA LEU A 168 -8.25 2.36 -27.94
C LEU A 168 -8.56 2.24 -29.44
N SER A 169 -8.04 3.16 -30.27
CA SER A 169 -8.19 3.12 -31.73
C SER A 169 -7.65 1.83 -32.32
N ARG A 170 -6.49 1.32 -31.88
CA ARG A 170 -5.96 0.03 -32.33
C ARG A 170 -6.85 -1.16 -31.94
N ARG A 171 -7.44 -1.14 -30.74
CA ARG A 171 -8.37 -2.19 -30.28
C ARG A 171 -9.70 -2.16 -31.02
N LEU A 172 -10.20 -0.96 -31.36
CA LEU A 172 -11.43 -0.78 -32.11
C LEU A 172 -11.24 -1.06 -33.61
N ALA A 173 -10.05 -0.82 -34.16
CA ALA A 173 -9.70 -1.11 -35.54
C ALA A 173 -9.29 -2.57 -35.78
N SER A 174 -9.01 -3.34 -34.72
CA SER A 174 -8.83 -4.78 -34.84
C SER A 174 -10.21 -5.45 -34.81
N PRO A 175 -10.58 -6.27 -35.80
CA PRO A 175 -11.77 -7.11 -35.70
C PRO A 175 -11.55 -8.08 -34.54
N ALA A 176 -12.17 -7.79 -33.39
CA ALA A 176 -12.10 -8.66 -32.24
C ALA A 176 -12.87 -9.95 -32.57
N THR A 177 -12.16 -11.05 -32.80
CA THR A 177 -12.71 -12.37 -32.48
C THR A 177 -12.95 -12.36 -30.96
N PRO A 178 -14.19 -12.48 -30.47
CA PRO A 178 -14.43 -12.45 -29.04
C PRO A 178 -13.95 -13.79 -28.47
N GLY A 179 -12.67 -13.84 -28.10
CA GLY A 179 -12.17 -14.85 -27.18
C GLY A 179 -12.84 -14.62 -25.82
N LEU A 180 -13.96 -15.28 -25.61
CA LEU A 180 -14.59 -15.45 -24.31
C LEU A 180 -13.56 -16.15 -23.42
N TRP A 181 -12.82 -15.38 -22.63
CA TRP A 181 -12.07 -15.92 -21.50
C TRP A 181 -13.07 -16.29 -20.40
N VAL A 182 -13.75 -17.43 -20.58
CA VAL A 182 -14.40 -18.14 -19.48
C VAL A 182 -13.29 -18.88 -18.75
N SER A 183 -13.02 -18.47 -17.52
CA SER A 183 -12.17 -19.25 -16.62
C SER A 183 -12.84 -20.62 -16.40
N PRO A 184 -12.14 -21.76 -16.56
CA PRO A 184 -12.71 -23.09 -16.33
C PRO A 184 -13.29 -23.26 -14.91
N ASP A 185 -12.80 -22.48 -13.95
CA ASP A 185 -13.19 -22.54 -12.54
C ASP A 185 -14.22 -21.45 -12.12
N ALA A 186 -14.84 -20.74 -13.07
CA ALA A 186 -15.88 -19.78 -12.73
C ALA A 186 -17.21 -20.49 -12.42
N SER A 187 -17.37 -20.95 -11.18
CA SER A 187 -18.66 -21.37 -10.64
C SER A 187 -19.63 -20.18 -10.62
N PHE A 188 -20.63 -20.20 -11.50
CA PHE A 188 -21.63 -19.14 -11.71
C PHE A 188 -22.63 -18.97 -10.55
N GLU A 189 -22.49 -19.70 -9.45
CA GLU A 189 -23.48 -19.74 -8.38
C GLU A 189 -23.44 -18.53 -7.41
N GLN A 190 -22.45 -17.63 -7.53
CA GLN A 190 -22.39 -16.40 -6.71
C GLN A 190 -22.24 -15.13 -7.55
N GLY A 191 -22.83 -15.12 -8.74
CA GLY A 191 -22.91 -13.94 -9.60
C GLY A 191 -23.93 -12.93 -9.07
N ARG A 192 -23.49 -11.73 -8.68
CA ARG A 192 -24.40 -10.58 -8.61
C ARG A 192 -25.21 -10.51 -9.92
N PRO A 193 -26.53 -10.29 -9.85
CA PRO A 193 -27.36 -10.26 -11.06
C PRO A 193 -26.79 -9.25 -12.05
N PRO A 194 -26.84 -9.55 -13.36
CA PRO A 194 -26.36 -8.64 -14.39
C PRO A 194 -27.01 -7.27 -14.19
N LYS A 195 -26.19 -6.22 -14.16
CA LYS A 195 -26.68 -4.85 -13.96
C LYS A 195 -27.81 -4.58 -14.95
N PRO A 196 -28.98 -4.09 -14.50
CA PRO A 196 -30.10 -3.86 -15.39
C PRO A 196 -29.68 -2.85 -16.47
N ARG A 197 -30.14 -3.07 -17.72
CA ARG A 197 -29.79 -2.24 -18.89
C ARG A 197 -29.95 -0.74 -18.65
N ARG A 198 -30.94 -0.36 -17.81
CA ARG A 198 -31.19 1.01 -17.36
C ARG A 198 -30.01 1.62 -16.58
N LEU A 199 -29.39 0.85 -15.69
CA LEU A 199 -28.23 1.28 -14.91
C LEU A 199 -26.99 1.46 -15.79
N ILE A 200 -26.81 0.58 -16.78
CA ILE A 200 -25.74 0.70 -17.77
C ILE A 200 -25.92 1.99 -18.58
N ARG A 201 -27.14 2.27 -19.06
CA ARG A 201 -27.46 3.53 -19.78
C ARG A 201 -27.18 4.77 -18.92
N LEU A 202 -27.63 4.79 -17.67
CA LEU A 202 -27.38 5.91 -16.76
C LEU A 202 -25.88 6.15 -16.49
N ILE A 203 -25.09 5.08 -16.38
CA ILE A 203 -23.64 5.18 -16.21
C ILE A 203 -23.01 5.78 -17.48
N LEU A 204 -23.40 5.31 -18.66
CA LEU A 204 -22.89 5.81 -19.94
C LEU A 204 -23.29 7.27 -20.19
N GLU A 205 -24.54 7.65 -19.93
CA GLU A 205 -25.01 9.04 -20.03
C GLU A 205 -24.29 9.97 -19.08
N ARG A 206 -23.98 9.51 -17.86
CA ARG A 206 -23.18 10.29 -16.91
C ARG A 206 -21.75 10.49 -17.41
N ILE A 207 -21.13 9.45 -17.98
CA ILE A 207 -19.79 9.56 -18.58
C ILE A 207 -19.80 10.53 -19.77
N HIS A 208 -20.83 10.47 -20.63
CA HIS A 208 -20.98 11.40 -21.75
C HIS A 208 -21.14 12.85 -21.29
N ARG A 209 -21.96 13.12 -20.26
CA ARG A 209 -22.11 14.47 -19.69
C ARG A 209 -20.81 15.00 -19.07
N LEU A 210 -20.06 14.15 -18.38
CA LEU A 210 -18.75 14.51 -17.83
C LEU A 210 -17.73 14.80 -18.93
N ALA A 211 -17.75 14.03 -20.02
CA ALA A 211 -16.86 14.24 -21.17
C ALA A 211 -17.22 15.50 -21.98
N ALA A 212 -18.50 15.87 -22.04
CA ALA A 212 -18.99 17.06 -22.71
C ALA A 212 -18.87 18.36 -21.88
N GLY A 213 -18.37 18.28 -20.63
CA GLY A 213 -18.23 19.45 -19.75
C GLY A 213 -19.56 20.04 -19.26
N THR A 214 -20.67 19.32 -19.41
CA THR A 214 -22.04 19.80 -19.10
C THR A 214 -22.53 19.40 -17.71
N ALA A 215 -21.69 18.76 -16.90
CA ALA A 215 -22.04 18.39 -15.53
C ALA A 215 -21.79 19.57 -14.56
N ARG A 216 -22.86 20.31 -14.22
CA ARG A 216 -22.98 20.96 -12.91
C ARG A 216 -23.52 19.96 -11.90
#